data_AF-A0A6J4HAA5-F1
#
_entry.id   AF-A0A6J4HAA5-F1
#
_cell.length_a   1.000
_cell.length_b   1.000
_cell.length_c   1.000
_cell.angle_alpha   90.00
_cell.angle_beta   90.00
_cell.angle_gamma   90.00
#
_symmetry.space_group_name_H-M   'P 1'
#
loop_
_entity.id
_entity.type
_entity.pdbx_description
1 polymer ?
#
loop_
_entity_poly.entity_id
_entity_poly.type
_entity_poly.pdbx_seq_one_letter_code
_entity_poly.pdbx_strand_id
1 'polypeptide(L)'
;MKFVPNHITSLPHKHPQLKRIILFVLLIIFGFLLVYSLRPKPLTESLKPLPQDQAVKVYFNHNQAAKYEDPYRHLMRKGDNLEQQIIDVINQAQSTVDLAVMEFRLPNVAKALIAQHSKGVKI
;
A
#
# COMPACT_ATOMS: atom_id res chain seq x y z
N MET A 1 30.47 85.88 -5.40
CA MET A 1 30.78 85.21 -4.12
C MET A 1 29.50 84.50 -3.64
N LYS A 2 29.63 83.24 -3.22
CA LYS A 2 28.62 82.31 -2.64
C LYS A 2 27.82 81.50 -3.68
N PHE A 3 28.30 80.31 -4.04
CA PHE A 3 28.12 78.99 -3.38
C PHE A 3 26.73 78.37 -3.63
N VAL A 4 26.75 77.34 -4.50
CA VAL A 4 25.70 76.37 -4.78
C VAL A 4 25.57 75.41 -3.58
N PRO A 5 24.42 74.76 -3.35
CA PRO A 5 24.44 73.31 -3.56
C PRO A 5 23.19 72.77 -4.26
N ASN A 6 23.44 72.05 -5.35
CA ASN A 6 22.54 71.08 -5.95
C ASN A 6 22.41 69.90 -4.98
N HIS A 7 21.21 69.67 -4.44
CA HIS A 7 20.88 68.43 -3.76
C HIS A 7 20.56 67.35 -4.81
N ILE A 8 21.58 66.60 -5.21
CA ILE A 8 21.38 65.30 -5.88
C ILE A 8 21.02 64.30 -4.78
N THR A 9 19.75 63.88 -4.76
CA THR A 9 19.25 62.82 -3.89
C THR A 9 19.81 61.47 -4.35
N SER A 10 20.78 60.94 -3.62
CA SER A 10 21.26 59.57 -3.82
C SER A 10 20.21 58.57 -3.30
N LEU A 11 19.59 57.82 -4.20
CA LEU A 11 18.77 56.64 -3.86
C LEU A 11 19.65 55.58 -3.17
N PRO A 12 19.23 55.01 -2.03
CA PRO A 12 20.04 54.03 -1.32
C PRO A 12 20.11 52.71 -2.09
N HIS A 13 21.32 52.34 -2.53
CA HIS A 13 21.64 51.07 -3.19
C HIS A 13 21.69 49.91 -2.18
N LYS A 14 20.56 49.62 -1.50
CA LYS A 14 20.44 48.57 -0.46
C LYS A 14 19.81 47.26 -0.95
N HIS A 15 19.64 47.09 -2.27
CA HIS A 15 18.84 46.01 -2.85
C HIS A 15 19.57 44.75 -3.42
N PRO A 16 20.91 44.64 -3.56
CA PRO A 16 21.49 43.46 -4.21
C PRO A 16 21.45 42.21 -3.33
N GLN A 17 21.57 42.36 -2.00
CA GLN A 17 21.53 41.23 -1.07
C GLN A 17 20.11 40.69 -0.88
N LEU A 18 19.09 41.57 -0.81
CA LEU A 18 17.70 41.15 -0.70
C LEU A 18 17.23 40.37 -1.95
N LYS A 19 17.64 40.81 -3.15
CA LYS A 19 17.35 40.09 -4.41
C LYS A 19 17.97 38.69 -4.43
N ARG A 20 19.19 38.53 -3.89
CA ARG A 20 19.86 37.22 -3.76
C ARG A 20 19.12 36.30 -2.79
N ILE A 21 18.70 36.82 -1.64
CA ILE A 21 17.92 36.05 -0.65
C ILE A 21 16.60 35.58 -1.26
N ILE A 22 15.87 36.47 -1.95
CA ILE A 22 14.62 36.11 -2.63
C ILE A 22 14.86 35.02 -3.68
N LEU A 23 15.92 35.13 -4.49
CA LEU A 23 16.27 34.10 -5.48
C LEU A 23 16.58 32.75 -4.83
N PHE A 24 17.36 32.73 -3.74
CA PHE A 24 17.66 31.49 -3.01
C PHE A 24 16.39 30.84 -2.43
N VAL A 25 15.49 31.62 -1.86
CA VAL A 25 14.21 31.11 -1.33
C VAL A 25 13.35 30.53 -2.46
N LEU A 26 13.27 31.21 -3.61
CA LEU A 26 12.55 30.69 -4.77
C LEU A 26 13.14 29.38 -5.30
N LEU A 27 14.47 29.25 -5.33
CA LEU A 27 15.14 28.01 -5.72
C LEU A 27 14.87 26.86 -4.75
N ILE A 28 14.83 27.13 -3.44
CA ILE A 28 14.48 26.11 -2.44
C ILE A 28 13.03 25.68 -2.59
N ILE A 29 12.09 26.62 -2.75
CA ILE A 29 10.67 26.32 -2.95
C ILE A 29 10.49 25.51 -4.25
N PHE A 30 11.14 25.94 -5.34
CA PHE A 30 11.09 25.22 -6.60
C PHE A 30 11.66 23.80 -6.47
N GLY A 31 12.79 23.64 -5.79
CA GLY A 31 13.38 22.33 -5.50
C GLY A 31 12.44 21.44 -4.68
N PHE A 32 11.78 21.99 -3.66
CA PHE A 32 10.78 21.27 -2.87
C PHE A 32 9.57 20.85 -3.70
N LEU A 33 9.05 21.74 -4.54
CA LEU A 33 7.92 21.46 -5.44
C LEU A 33 8.29 20.40 -6.49
N LEU A 34 9.50 20.48 -7.04
CA LEU A 34 10.03 19.50 -7.99
C LEU A 34 10.14 18.11 -7.35
N VAL A 35 10.74 18.03 -6.15
CA VAL A 35 10.84 16.76 -5.40
C VAL A 35 9.47 16.22 -5.04
N TYR A 36 8.51 17.07 -4.66
CA TYR A 36 7.15 16.65 -4.35
C TYR A 36 6.42 16.12 -5.59
N SER A 37 6.56 16.79 -6.73
CA SER A 37 5.94 16.39 -8.01
C SER A 37 6.55 15.11 -8.60
N LEU A 38 7.83 14.83 -8.32
CA LEU A 38 8.53 13.63 -8.77
C LEU A 38 8.32 12.42 -7.85
N ARG A 39 7.56 12.54 -6.75
CA ARG A 39 7.29 11.39 -5.89
C ARG A 39 6.50 10.33 -6.68
N PRO A 40 7.02 9.09 -6.80
CA PRO A 40 6.25 8.03 -7.43
C PRO A 40 4.96 7.83 -6.64
N LYS A 41 3.83 7.84 -7.35
CA LYS A 41 2.56 7.46 -6.74
C LYS A 41 2.70 6.01 -6.24
N PRO A 42 2.25 5.69 -5.00
CA PRO A 42 2.24 4.30 -4.57
C PRO A 42 1.44 3.49 -5.59
N LEU A 43 1.99 2.35 -6.01
CA LEU A 43 1.29 1.36 -6.83
C LEU A 43 0.04 0.91 -6.06
N THR A 44 -1.06 1.61 -6.32
CA THR A 44 -2.36 1.40 -5.68
C THR A 44 -3.25 0.55 -6.57
N GLU A 45 -2.91 0.40 -7.84
CA GLU A 45 -3.65 -0.46 -8.76
C GLU A 45 -3.38 -1.92 -8.42
N SER A 46 -4.47 -2.59 -8.02
CA SER A 46 -4.50 -4.05 -7.87
C SER A 46 -4.13 -4.66 -9.21
N LEU A 47 -3.07 -5.47 -9.24
CA LEU A 47 -2.71 -6.19 -10.46
C LEU A 47 -3.84 -7.14 -10.87
N LYS A 48 -3.92 -7.49 -12.15
CA LYS A 48 -4.81 -8.57 -12.58
C LYS A 48 -4.27 -9.90 -12.04
N PRO A 49 -5.11 -10.78 -11.46
CA PRO A 49 -4.69 -12.10 -11.01
C PRO A 49 -4.11 -12.92 -12.15
N LEU A 50 -3.10 -13.73 -11.85
CA LEU A 50 -2.56 -14.70 -12.80
C LEU A 50 -3.54 -15.87 -13.00
N PRO A 51 -3.59 -16.48 -14.20
CA PRO A 51 -4.32 -17.72 -14.41
C PRO A 51 -3.90 -18.81 -13.40
N GLN A 52 -4.85 -19.60 -12.95
CA GLN A 52 -4.65 -20.70 -12.00
C GLN A 52 -5.02 -22.02 -12.66
N ASP A 53 -4.26 -23.08 -12.38
CA ASP A 53 -4.58 -24.43 -12.83
C ASP A 53 -5.91 -24.93 -12.21
N GLN A 54 -6.65 -25.81 -12.89
CA GLN A 54 -7.95 -26.27 -12.39
C GLN A 54 -7.83 -27.26 -11.23
N ALA A 55 -6.82 -28.13 -11.24
CA ALA A 55 -6.60 -29.15 -10.23
C ALA A 55 -5.82 -28.60 -9.03
N VAL A 56 -4.93 -27.63 -9.25
CA VAL A 56 -4.10 -27.04 -8.19
C VAL A 56 -4.27 -25.53 -8.15
N LYS A 57 -4.70 -25.01 -6.99
CA LYS A 57 -4.82 -23.57 -6.72
C LYS A 57 -3.73 -23.14 -5.74
N VAL A 58 -3.07 -22.03 -6.02
CA VAL A 58 -1.96 -21.49 -5.23
C VAL A 58 -2.31 -20.07 -4.76
N TYR A 59 -2.11 -19.84 -3.47
CA TYR A 59 -2.42 -18.58 -2.81
C TYR A 59 -1.21 -18.06 -2.05
N PHE A 60 -1.10 -16.73 -1.92
CA PHE A 60 0.08 -16.08 -1.36
C PHE A 60 -0.28 -15.05 -0.30
N ASN A 61 0.53 -15.02 0.76
CA ASN A 61 0.48 -13.99 1.81
C ASN A 61 0.71 -12.56 1.28
N HIS A 62 1.30 -12.43 0.08
CA HIS A 62 1.64 -11.15 -0.54
C HIS A 62 1.24 -11.08 -2.02
N ASN A 63 0.05 -11.56 -2.35
CA ASN A 63 -0.58 -11.29 -3.64
C ASN A 63 -0.86 -9.77 -3.80
N GLN A 64 -0.29 -9.15 -4.83
CA GLN A 64 -0.48 -7.72 -5.14
C GLN A 64 -1.86 -7.42 -5.76
N ALA A 65 -2.56 -8.47 -6.21
CA ALA A 65 -3.90 -8.41 -6.78
C ALA A 65 -5.02 -8.51 -5.73
N ALA A 66 -4.69 -8.77 -4.46
CA ALA A 66 -5.66 -9.08 -3.42
C ALA A 66 -5.36 -8.36 -2.10
N LYS A 67 -6.45 -8.06 -1.38
CA LYS A 67 -6.43 -7.59 0.00
C LYS A 67 -7.63 -8.20 0.71
N TYR A 68 -7.49 -8.46 2.00
CA TYR A 68 -8.58 -8.96 2.83
C TYR A 68 -8.52 -8.34 4.22
N GLU A 69 -9.64 -8.33 4.91
CA GLU A 69 -9.70 -7.99 6.32
C GLU A 69 -9.41 -9.25 7.15
N ASP A 70 -8.42 -9.17 8.03
CA ASP A 70 -8.11 -10.25 8.96
C ASP A 70 -9.30 -10.48 9.92
N PRO A 71 -9.90 -11.68 9.97
CA PRO A 71 -11.13 -11.91 10.74
C PRO A 71 -10.92 -11.89 12.25
N TYR A 72 -9.67 -11.92 12.73
CA TYR A 72 -9.34 -11.95 14.15
C TYR A 72 -8.83 -10.60 14.66
N ARG A 73 -8.15 -9.84 13.80
CA ARG A 73 -7.52 -8.56 14.17
C ARG A 73 -8.16 -7.35 13.53
N HIS A 74 -9.09 -7.54 12.59
CA HIS A 74 -9.83 -6.48 11.89
C HIS A 74 -8.91 -5.45 11.22
N LEU A 75 -7.81 -5.95 10.63
CA LEU A 75 -6.85 -5.12 9.90
C LEU A 75 -6.76 -5.58 8.45
N MET A 76 -6.61 -4.61 7.55
CA MET A 76 -6.44 -4.88 6.13
C MET A 76 -5.05 -5.47 5.85
N ARG A 77 -5.02 -6.68 5.30
CA ARG A 77 -3.82 -7.38 4.87
C ARG A 77 -3.74 -7.41 3.35
N LYS A 78 -2.53 -7.30 2.82
CA LYS A 78 -2.26 -7.67 1.42
C LYS A 78 -2.21 -9.19 1.33
N GLY A 79 -2.54 -9.71 0.16
CA GLY A 79 -2.52 -11.14 -0.09
C GLY A 79 -3.91 -11.76 -0.14
N ASP A 80 -3.90 -13.06 -0.39
CA ASP A 80 -5.12 -13.87 -0.42
C ASP A 80 -5.56 -14.21 1.01
N ASN A 81 -6.87 -14.23 1.25
CA ASN A 81 -7.41 -14.74 2.51
C ASN A 81 -7.34 -16.28 2.51
N LEU A 82 -6.18 -16.84 2.83
CA LEU A 82 -5.96 -18.30 2.78
C LEU A 82 -6.98 -19.07 3.64
N GLU A 83 -7.39 -18.54 4.79
CA GLU A 83 -8.37 -19.19 5.66
C GLU A 83 -9.72 -19.35 4.95
N GLN A 84 -10.21 -18.28 4.31
CA GLN A 84 -11.46 -18.33 3.55
C GLN A 84 -11.37 -19.26 2.34
N GLN A 85 -10.25 -19.23 1.60
CA GLN A 85 -10.04 -20.12 0.45
C GLN A 85 -10.13 -21.60 0.86
N ILE A 86 -9.54 -21.96 2.00
CA ILE A 86 -9.59 -23.33 2.52
C ILE A 86 -11.02 -23.69 2.96
N ILE A 87 -11.73 -22.79 3.66
CA ILE A 87 -13.11 -23.01 4.09
C ILE A 87 -14.03 -23.25 2.88
N ASP A 88 -13.88 -22.46 1.82
CA ASP A 88 -14.71 -22.58 0.61
C ASP A 88 -14.51 -23.94 -0.06
N VAL A 89 -13.27 -24.42 -0.13
CA VAL A 89 -12.95 -25.75 -0.69
C VAL A 89 -13.47 -26.89 0.20
N ILE A 90 -13.31 -26.78 1.53
CA ILE A 90 -13.84 -27.77 2.48
C ILE A 90 -15.36 -27.91 2.33
N ASN A 91 -16.07 -26.78 2.25
CA ASN A 91 -17.52 -26.76 2.13
C ASN A 91 -18.04 -27.38 0.83
N GLN A 92 -17.21 -27.42 -0.22
CA GLN A 92 -17.53 -28.04 -1.50
C GLN A 92 -17.20 -29.54 -1.55
N ALA A 93 -16.37 -30.04 -0.62
CA ALA A 93 -15.95 -31.43 -0.61
C ALA A 93 -17.13 -32.39 -0.35
N GLN A 94 -17.22 -33.46 -1.14
CA GLN A 94 -18.32 -34.43 -1.08
C GLN A 94 -17.94 -35.77 -0.46
N SER A 95 -16.66 -36.12 -0.43
CA SER A 95 -16.22 -37.47 -0.02
C SER A 95 -15.04 -37.43 0.94
N THR A 96 -13.93 -36.77 0.58
CA THR A 96 -12.74 -36.70 1.43
C THR A 96 -12.15 -35.29 1.47
N VAL A 97 -11.47 -34.97 2.56
CA VAL A 97 -10.59 -33.80 2.71
C VAL A 97 -9.29 -34.28 3.34
N ASP A 98 -8.24 -34.39 2.55
CA ASP A 98 -6.91 -34.74 3.05
C ASP A 98 -6.12 -33.46 3.34
N LEU A 99 -5.65 -33.30 4.58
CA LEU A 99 -4.92 -32.10 5.02
C LEU A 99 -3.52 -32.46 5.53
N ALA A 100 -2.50 -31.83 4.95
CA ALA A 100 -1.13 -31.89 5.42
C ALA A 100 -0.64 -30.50 5.85
N VAL A 101 -0.35 -30.33 7.14
CA VAL A 101 0.12 -29.06 7.71
C VAL A 101 1.19 -29.31 8.77
N MET A 102 2.15 -28.40 8.89
CA MET A 102 3.11 -28.43 10.00
C MET A 102 2.45 -27.99 11.31
N GLU A 103 1.56 -27.00 11.23
CA GLU A 103 0.87 -26.44 12.38
C GLU A 103 -0.54 -26.00 11.99
N PHE A 104 -1.52 -26.33 12.83
CA PHE A 104 -2.93 -26.05 12.56
C PHE A 104 -3.52 -25.13 13.62
N ARG A 105 -3.60 -23.82 13.30
CA ARG A 105 -4.16 -22.76 14.17
C ARG A 105 -5.19 -21.90 13.45
N LEU A 106 -6.14 -22.54 12.77
CA LEU A 106 -7.20 -21.86 12.01
C LEU A 106 -8.57 -22.28 12.55
N PRO A 107 -9.10 -21.59 13.59
CA PRO A 107 -10.36 -21.95 14.23
C PRO A 107 -11.54 -22.08 13.27
N ASN A 108 -11.64 -21.22 12.25
CA ASN A 108 -12.77 -21.27 11.32
C ASN A 108 -12.62 -22.43 10.31
N VAL A 109 -11.40 -22.79 9.94
CA VAL A 109 -11.14 -24.03 9.17
C VAL A 109 -11.51 -25.26 10.00
N ALA A 110 -11.12 -25.31 11.27
CA ALA A 110 -11.48 -26.43 12.15
C ALA A 110 -13.01 -26.60 12.28
N LYS A 111 -13.75 -25.49 12.42
CA LYS A 111 -15.23 -25.51 12.41
C LYS A 111 -15.80 -26.05 11.10
N ALA A 112 -15.23 -25.64 9.96
CA ALA A 112 -15.66 -26.13 8.65
C ALA A 112 -15.41 -27.65 8.50
N LEU A 113 -14.24 -28.13 8.93
CA LEU A 113 -13.92 -29.57 8.94
C LEU A 113 -14.90 -30.36 9.80
N ILE A 114 -15.20 -29.90 11.02
CA ILE A 114 -16.19 -30.54 11.91
C ILE A 114 -17.57 -30.60 11.23
N ALA A 115 -17.99 -29.49 10.60
CA ALA A 115 -19.28 -29.40 9.92
C ALA A 115 -19.38 -30.29 8.68
N GLN A 116 -18.28 -30.56 7.98
CA GLN A 116 -18.28 -31.50 6.85
C GLN A 116 -18.18 -32.96 7.33
N HIS A 117 -17.39 -33.21 8.38
CA HIS A 117 -17.33 -34.53 9.01
C HIS A 117 -18.71 -34.98 9.52
N SER A 118 -19.50 -34.08 10.11
CA SER A 118 -20.87 -34.39 10.56
C SER A 118 -21.84 -34.71 9.41
N LYS A 119 -21.50 -34.34 8.17
CA LYS A 119 -22.23 -34.72 6.94
C LYS A 119 -21.71 -36.01 6.30
N GLY A 120 -20.73 -36.68 6.93
CA GLY A 120 -20.16 -37.94 6.45
C GLY A 120 -18.96 -37.80 5.52
N VAL A 121 -18.41 -36.59 5.34
CA VAL A 121 -17.15 -36.40 4.61
C VAL A 121 -15.99 -36.91 5.47
N LYS A 122 -15.12 -37.74 4.89
CA LYS A 122 -13.91 -38.23 5.56
C LYS A 122 -12.88 -37.11 5.65
N ILE A 123 -12.37 -36.85 6.84
CA ILE A 123 -11.30 -35.87 7.11
C ILE A 123 -10.05 -36.63 7.56
#